data_AF-W6SF15-F1
#
_entry.id   AF-W6SF15-F1
#
_cell.length_a   1.000
_cell.length_b   1.000
_cell.length_c   1.000
_cell.angle_alpha   90.00
_cell.angle_beta   90.00
_cell.angle_gamma   90.00
#
_symmetry.space_group_name_H-M   'P 1'
#
loop_
_entity.id
_entity.type
_entity.pdbx_description
1 polymer ?
#
loop_
_entity_poly.entity_id
_entity_poly.type
_entity_poly.pdbx_seq_one_letter_code
_entity_poly.pdbx_strand_id
1 'polypeptide(L)'
;MSDIISADFDKFEEAISSISNIITDIEGIRAKINQADESLRDVWTGKSSDAYFENSEIIKNSFNEYVNGLHELLDNLNSVKSTFLEADYSGTNSILKE
;
A
#
# COMPACT_ATOMS: atom_id res chain seq x y z
N MET A 1 -21.75 17.52 16.31
CA MET A 1 -20.51 16.81 16.68
C MET A 1 -20.41 15.48 15.93
N SER A 2 -21.51 14.74 15.77
CA SER A 2 -21.66 13.55 14.89
C SER A 2 -21.10 13.71 13.46
N ASP A 3 -21.44 14.79 12.77
CA ASP A 3 -21.21 14.87 11.31
C ASP A 3 -19.74 15.14 10.93
N ILE A 4 -18.97 15.74 11.83
CA ILE A 4 -17.52 15.97 11.64
C ILE A 4 -16.77 14.64 11.77
N ILE A 5 -17.15 13.82 12.75
CA ILE A 5 -16.55 12.51 13.02
C ILE A 5 -16.84 11.54 11.87
N SER A 6 -18.07 11.53 11.33
CA SER A 6 -18.42 10.69 10.17
C SER A 6 -17.64 11.08 8.91
N ALA A 7 -17.46 12.37 8.65
CA ALA A 7 -16.74 12.84 7.46
C ALA A 7 -15.23 12.57 7.52
N ASP A 8 -14.65 12.45 8.72
CA ASP A 8 -13.25 12.07 8.88
C ASP A 8 -13.06 10.55 8.74
N PHE A 9 -14.03 9.74 9.15
CA PHE A 9 -13.99 8.29 9.02
C PHE A 9 -14.05 7.81 7.56
N ASP A 10 -14.95 8.39 6.76
CA ASP A 10 -15.07 8.05 5.33
C ASP A 10 -13.76 8.32 4.57
N LYS A 11 -13.05 9.40 4.92
CA LYS A 11 -11.74 9.72 4.32
C LYS A 11 -10.66 8.71 4.69
N PHE A 12 -10.69 8.14 5.90
CA PHE A 12 -9.78 7.06 6.27
C PHE A 12 -10.04 5.82 5.41
N GLU A 13 -11.29 5.45 5.20
CA GLU A 13 -11.66 4.32 4.34
C GLU A 13 -11.25 4.53 2.88
N GLU A 14 -11.46 5.74 2.36
CA GLU A 14 -11.02 6.13 1.01
C GLU A 14 -9.50 6.03 0.87
N ALA A 15 -8.74 6.51 1.86
CA ALA A 15 -7.28 6.44 1.85
C ALA A 15 -6.76 5.00 1.94
N ILE A 16 -7.32 4.19 2.86
CA ILE A 16 -7.00 2.76 3.03
C ILE A 16 -7.25 2.00 1.73
N SER A 17 -8.40 2.23 1.09
CA SER A 17 -8.77 1.61 -0.18
C SER A 17 -7.84 2.03 -1.31
N SER A 18 -7.51 3.32 -1.39
CA SER A 18 -6.61 3.86 -2.40
C SER A 18 -5.20 3.28 -2.29
N ILE A 19 -4.66 3.19 -1.07
CA ILE A 19 -3.34 2.59 -0.82
C ILE A 19 -3.34 1.10 -1.20
N SER A 20 -4.38 0.36 -0.85
CA SER A 20 -4.51 -1.06 -1.20
C SER A 20 -4.54 -1.28 -2.71
N ASN A 21 -5.24 -0.41 -3.45
CA ASN A 21 -5.25 -0.45 -4.91
C ASN A 21 -3.86 -0.14 -5.50
N ILE A 22 -3.16 0.86 -4.97
CA ILE A 22 -1.80 1.20 -5.42
C ILE A 22 -0.83 0.03 -5.20
N ILE A 23 -0.90 -0.64 -4.04
CA ILE A 23 -0.10 -1.85 -3.76
C ILE A 23 -0.36 -2.89 -4.85
N THR A 24 -1.63 -3.20 -5.12
CA THR A 24 -2.04 -4.18 -6.13
C THR A 24 -1.51 -3.82 -7.52
N ASP A 25 -1.60 -2.55 -7.92
CA ASP A 25 -1.12 -2.07 -9.22
C ASP A 25 0.39 -2.22 -9.36
N ILE A 26 1.15 -1.90 -8.31
CA ILE A 26 2.62 -2.01 -8.31
C ILE A 26 3.05 -3.47 -8.37
N GLU A 27 2.40 -4.35 -7.62
CA GLU A 27 2.65 -5.80 -7.71
C GLU A 27 2.34 -6.33 -9.11
N GLY A 28 1.27 -5.83 -9.74
CA GLY A 28 0.93 -6.14 -11.13
C GLY A 28 1.99 -5.68 -12.13
N ILE A 29 2.57 -4.49 -11.95
CA ILE A 29 3.70 -4.00 -12.76
C ILE A 29 4.93 -4.89 -12.56
N ARG A 30 5.26 -5.24 -11.30
CA ARG A 30 6.39 -6.12 -10.97
C ARG A 30 6.25 -7.50 -11.62
N ALA A 31 5.04 -8.06 -11.62
CA ALA A 31 4.75 -9.33 -12.28
C ALA A 31 4.97 -9.25 -13.81
N LYS A 32 4.55 -8.16 -14.46
CA LYS A 32 4.78 -7.94 -15.90
C LYS A 32 6.27 -7.81 -16.23
N ILE A 33 7.05 -7.15 -15.38
CA ILE A 33 8.50 -7.05 -15.55
C ILE A 33 9.14 -8.44 -15.43
N ASN A 34 8.77 -9.23 -14.42
CA ASN A 34 9.27 -10.61 -14.29
C ASN A 34 8.96 -11.46 -15.52
N GLN A 35 7.74 -11.39 -16.05
CA GLN A 35 7.37 -12.12 -17.26
C GLN A 35 8.20 -11.69 -18.48
N ALA A 36 8.47 -10.39 -18.63
CA ALA A 36 9.32 -9.87 -19.68
C ALA A 36 10.77 -10.35 -19.53
N ASP A 37 11.31 -10.31 -18.31
CA ASP A 37 12.66 -10.76 -18.00
C ASP A 37 12.84 -12.26 -18.31
N GLU A 38 11.88 -13.09 -17.88
CA GLU A 38 11.86 -14.53 -18.15
C GLU A 38 11.82 -14.81 -19.65
N SER A 39 10.96 -14.10 -20.39
CA SER A 39 10.84 -14.26 -21.85
C SER A 39 12.12 -13.86 -22.60
N LEU A 40 12.88 -12.88 -22.07
CA LEU A 40 14.10 -12.38 -22.69
C LEU A 40 15.33 -13.20 -22.35
N ARG A 41 15.41 -13.78 -21.14
CA ARG A 41 16.62 -14.50 -20.64
C ARG A 41 17.07 -15.63 -21.56
N ASP A 42 16.12 -16.33 -22.18
CA ASP A 42 16.43 -17.50 -22.99
C ASP A 42 16.93 -17.14 -24.40
N VAL A 43 16.62 -15.93 -24.89
CA VAL A 43 16.87 -15.53 -26.28
C VAL A 43 17.84 -14.36 -26.43
N TRP A 44 18.06 -13.59 -25.36
CA TRP A 44 18.91 -12.41 -25.37
C TRP A 44 20.11 -12.60 -24.46
N THR A 45 21.29 -12.70 -25.08
CA THR A 45 22.56 -12.90 -24.37
C THR A 45 23.59 -11.81 -24.74
N GLY A 46 24.55 -11.60 -23.83
CA GLY A 46 25.66 -10.66 -24.00
C GLY A 46 25.58 -9.45 -23.06
N LYS A 47 26.59 -8.58 -23.13
CA LYS A 47 26.76 -7.49 -22.15
C LYS A 47 25.56 -6.54 -22.03
N SER A 48 24.83 -6.33 -23.12
CA SER A 48 23.63 -5.48 -23.11
C SER A 48 22.46 -6.12 -22.37
N SER A 49 22.28 -7.45 -22.47
CA SER A 49 21.24 -8.16 -21.72
C SER A 49 21.60 -8.19 -20.24
N ASP A 50 22.87 -8.40 -19.90
CA ASP A 50 23.34 -8.38 -18.50
C ASP A 50 23.00 -7.04 -17.82
N ALA A 51 23.32 -5.93 -18.48
CA ALA A 51 23.00 -4.58 -17.98
C ALA A 51 21.48 -4.33 -17.89
N TYR A 52 20.69 -4.85 -18.82
CA TYR A 52 19.23 -4.75 -18.74
C TYR A 52 18.69 -5.52 -17.52
N PHE A 53 19.10 -6.78 -17.32
CA PHE A 53 18.60 -7.60 -16.21
C PHE A 53 19.03 -7.05 -14.85
N GLU A 54 20.24 -6.49 -14.75
CA GLU A 54 20.68 -5.78 -13.54
C GLU A 54 19.77 -4.58 -13.23
N ASN A 55 19.49 -3.72 -14.22
CA ASN A 55 18.60 -2.57 -14.04
C ASN A 55 17.15 -2.99 -13.76
N SER A 56 16.66 -4.05 -14.40
CA SER A 56 15.33 -4.60 -14.14
C SER A 56 15.21 -5.08 -12.68
N GLU A 57 16.24 -5.76 -12.18
CA GLU A 57 16.29 -6.21 -10.78
C GLU A 57 16.32 -5.03 -9.80
N ILE A 58 17.08 -3.98 -10.10
CA ILE A 58 17.08 -2.74 -9.31
C ILE A 58 15.68 -2.13 -9.24
N ILE A 59 14.98 -2.01 -10.38
CA ILE A 59 13.63 -1.45 -10.45
C ILE A 59 12.64 -2.30 -9.63
N LYS A 60 12.70 -3.64 -9.76
CA LYS A 60 11.83 -4.54 -8.98
C LYS A 60 12.08 -4.42 -7.48
N ASN A 61 13.34 -4.28 -7.07
CA ASN A 61 13.69 -4.06 -5.67
C ASN A 61 13.16 -2.71 -5.15
N SER A 62 13.25 -1.64 -5.93
CA SER A 62 12.65 -0.35 -5.57
C SER A 62 11.12 -0.45 -5.42
N PHE A 63 10.44 -1.23 -6.25
CA PHE A 63 9.01 -1.50 -6.07
C PHE A 63 8.72 -2.28 -4.79
N ASN A 64 9.55 -3.25 -4.41
CA ASN A 64 9.40 -3.96 -3.13
C ASN A 64 9.52 -3.02 -1.93
N GLU A 65 10.53 -2.15 -1.93
CA GLU A 65 10.71 -1.16 -0.87
C GLU A 65 9.51 -0.20 -0.78
N TYR A 66 8.99 0.26 -1.92
CA TYR A 66 7.84 1.14 -1.95
C TYR A 66 6.56 0.45 -1.44
N VAL A 67 6.31 -0.80 -1.86
CA VAL A 67 5.19 -1.60 -1.37
C VAL A 67 5.28 -1.81 0.14
N ASN A 68 6.47 -2.12 0.67
CA ASN A 68 6.66 -2.26 2.11
C ASN A 68 6.31 -0.97 2.87
N GLY A 69 6.75 0.20 2.38
CA GLY A 69 6.38 1.49 2.97
C GLY A 69 4.87 1.77 2.91
N LEU A 70 4.19 1.34 1.85
CA LEU A 70 2.73 1.44 1.75
C LEU A 70 2.01 0.52 2.73
N HIS A 71 2.51 -0.70 2.96
CA HIS A 71 1.98 -1.59 3.99
C HIS A 71 2.12 -0.97 5.39
N GLU A 72 3.29 -0.41 5.72
CA GLU A 72 3.47 0.29 7.00
C GLU A 72 2.51 1.46 7.16
N LEU A 73 2.29 2.25 6.11
CA LEU A 73 1.31 3.35 6.13
C LEU A 73 -0.12 2.83 6.33
N LEU A 74 -0.49 1.74 5.64
CA LEU A 74 -1.80 1.10 5.76
C LEU A 74 -2.07 0.62 7.19
N ASP A 75 -1.08 -0.04 7.81
CA ASP A 75 -1.17 -0.51 9.19
C ASP A 75 -1.33 0.65 10.17
N ASN A 76 -0.57 1.74 9.98
CA ASN A 76 -0.69 2.95 10.79
C ASN A 76 -2.07 3.61 10.65
N LEU A 77 -2.61 3.73 9.42
CA LEU A 77 -3.95 4.29 9.19
C LEU A 77 -5.03 3.44 9.86
N ASN A 78 -4.94 2.11 9.76
CA ASN A 78 -5.87 1.20 10.44
C ASN A 78 -5.79 1.30 11.97
N SER A 79 -4.59 1.47 12.53
CA SER A 79 -4.38 1.66 13.96
C SER A 79 -4.99 2.98 14.46
N VAL A 80 -4.75 4.08 13.72
CA VAL A 80 -5.34 5.40 14.03
C VAL A 80 -6.86 5.35 13.95
N LYS A 81 -7.42 4.76 12.88
CA LYS A 81 -8.86 4.56 12.70
C LYS A 81 -9.47 3.77 13.87
N SER A 82 -8.81 2.71 14.32
CA SER A 82 -9.26 1.90 15.47
C SER A 82 -9.25 2.72 16.77
N THR A 83 -8.19 3.50 17.00
CA THR A 83 -8.09 4.40 18.17
C THR A 83 -9.21 5.44 18.19
N PHE A 84 -9.55 6.03 17.03
CA PHE A 84 -10.67 6.96 16.92
C PHE A 84 -12.01 6.30 17.30
N LEU A 85 -12.28 5.09 16.80
CA LEU A 85 -13.51 4.35 17.16
C LEU A 85 -13.60 4.07 18.66
N GLU A 86 -12.50 3.68 19.30
CA GLU A 86 -12.46 3.40 20.74
C GLU A 86 -12.65 4.67 21.59
N ALA A 87 -12.03 5.78 21.19
CA ALA A 87 -12.19 7.07 21.85
C ALA A 87 -13.65 7.57 21.78
N ASP A 88 -14.31 7.38 20.64
CA ASP A 88 -15.71 7.80 20.48
C ASP A 88 -16.68 6.88 21.23
N TYR A 89 -16.44 5.56 21.25
CA TYR A 89 -17.24 4.63 22.05
C TYR A 89 -17.15 4.91 23.56
N SER A 90 -15.95 5.24 24.06
CA SER A 90 -15.72 5.57 25.47
C SER A 90 -16.30 6.94 25.86
N GLY A 91 -16.18 7.96 25.00
CA GLY A 91 -16.83 9.26 25.18
C GLY A 91 -18.36 9.17 25.24
N THR A 92 -18.97 8.35 24.37
CA THR A 92 -20.43 8.15 24.35
C THR A 92 -20.95 7.47 25.62
N ASN A 93 -20.21 6.50 26.16
CA ASN A 93 -20.56 5.82 27.42
C ASN A 93 -20.42 6.71 28.67
N SER A 94 -19.62 7.77 28.57
CA SER A 94 -19.40 8.73 29.67
C SER A 94 -20.57 9.72 29.78
N ILE A 95 -21.11 10.16 28.65
CA ILE A 95 -22.22 11.12 28.56
C ILE A 95 -23.56 10.48 28.93
N LEU A 96 -23.74 9.16 28.71
CA LEU A 96 -24.97 8.44 29.06
C LEU A 96 -25.07 8.04 30.54
N LYS A 97 -24.04 8.30 31.35
CA LYS A 97 -24.00 7.97 32.79
C LYS A 97 -24.16 9.18 33.73
N GLU A 98 -24.36 10.38 33.19
CA GLU A 98 -24.81 11.57 33.93
C GLU A 98 -26.30 11.85 33.66
#